data_AF-A0A0P7TGC0-F1
#
_entry.id   AF-A0A0P7TGC0-F1
#
_cell.length_a   1.000
_cell.length_b   1.000
_cell.length_c   1.000
_cell.angle_alpha   90.00
_cell.angle_beta   90.00
_cell.angle_gamma   90.00
#
_symmetry.space_group_name_H-M   'P 1'
#
loop_
_entity.id
_entity.type
_entity.pdbx_description
1 polymer ?
#
loop_
_entity_poly.entity_id
_entity_poly.type
_entity_poly.pdbx_seq_one_letter_code
_entity_poly.pdbx_strand_id
1 'polypeptide(L)'
;GYLFISVLVNSNSELIRLINNAIKNDLASRNPTFMCLALHCIANVGSREMAEAFASEIPRILVAGDTMDSVKQSAALCLLRLYKTSPDLVLMGEWTSRVVHLLNDQHMGVVTAAISLITCLSQKNPEEFKTCVSLAVSRLSRIVSSASTDLQDYTYYFVPAPWLSCKLLRLLQCYPPPEDGAVKGRLVECLETILNKAQEPPKSKKVQHSNAKNAILFEAIALIIHYD
;
A
#
# COMPACT_ATOMS: atom_id res chain seq x y z
N GLY A 1 25.07 -11.83 7.19
CA GLY A 1 24.28 -10.58 7.22
C GLY A 1 23.07 -10.70 6.30
N TYR A 2 22.00 -9.95 6.56
CA TYR A 2 20.71 -10.10 5.86
C TYR A 2 20.78 -9.96 4.34
N LEU A 3 21.64 -9.09 3.81
CA LEU A 3 21.84 -8.94 2.37
C LEU A 3 22.42 -10.21 1.73
N PHE A 4 23.49 -10.76 2.30
CA PHE A 4 24.13 -11.98 1.82
C PHE A 4 23.14 -13.15 1.80
N ILE A 5 22.37 -13.29 2.90
CA ILE A 5 21.33 -14.31 3.00
C ILE A 5 20.31 -14.08 1.89
N SER A 6 19.72 -12.89 1.79
CA SER A 6 18.65 -12.60 0.81
C SER A 6 19.05 -12.84 -0.66
N VAL A 7 20.35 -12.76 -1.00
CA VAL A 7 20.86 -12.98 -2.35
C VAL A 7 21.29 -14.43 -2.60
N LEU A 8 21.83 -15.11 -1.58
CA LEU A 8 22.52 -16.40 -1.72
C LEU A 8 21.83 -17.52 -0.94
N VAL A 9 20.55 -17.39 -0.57
CA VAL A 9 19.81 -18.48 0.08
C VAL A 9 19.86 -19.71 -0.83
N ASN A 10 20.65 -20.68 -0.42
CA ASN A 10 20.64 -22.04 -0.89
C ASN A 10 19.64 -22.84 -0.03
N SER A 11 19.01 -23.87 -0.57
CA SER A 11 17.97 -24.68 0.08
C SER A 11 18.46 -25.57 1.24
N ASN A 12 19.49 -25.13 1.98
CA ASN A 12 20.00 -25.84 3.15
C ASN A 12 19.09 -25.56 4.36
N SER A 13 18.36 -26.59 4.78
CA SER A 13 17.33 -26.51 5.82
C SER A 13 17.83 -26.04 7.18
N GLU A 14 19.07 -26.36 7.56
CA GLU A 14 19.63 -25.96 8.86
C GLU A 14 19.91 -24.45 8.93
N LEU A 15 20.46 -23.91 7.84
CA LEU A 15 20.74 -22.48 7.74
C LEU A 15 19.43 -21.67 7.76
N ILE A 16 18.40 -22.14 7.06
CA ILE A 16 17.06 -21.50 7.05
C ILE A 16 16.47 -21.45 8.47
N ARG A 17 16.60 -22.54 9.24
CA ARG A 17 16.10 -22.56 10.63
C ARG A 17 16.83 -21.55 11.52
N LEU A 18 18.15 -21.42 11.39
CA LEU A 18 18.93 -20.42 12.14
C LEU A 18 18.54 -18.99 11.74
N ILE A 19 18.32 -18.75 10.45
CA ILE A 19 17.85 -17.46 9.94
C ILE A 19 16.48 -17.12 10.52
N ASN A 20 15.53 -18.07 10.52
CA ASN A 20 14.20 -17.85 11.08
C ASN A 20 14.26 -17.51 12.58
N ASN A 21 15.15 -18.16 13.34
CA ASN A 21 15.34 -17.82 14.75
C ASN A 21 15.89 -16.40 14.95
N ALA A 22 16.85 -15.98 14.11
CA ALA A 22 17.38 -14.61 14.16
C ALA A 22 16.32 -13.57 13.79
N ILE A 23 15.55 -13.82 12.72
CA ILE A 23 14.42 -12.99 12.29
C ILE A 23 13.41 -12.83 13.43
N LYS A 24 13.05 -13.92 14.10
CA LYS A 24 12.10 -13.90 15.22
C LYS A 24 12.60 -13.02 16.37
N ASN A 25 13.88 -13.12 16.71
CA ASN A 25 14.49 -12.28 17.75
C ASN A 25 14.49 -10.80 17.35
N ASP A 26 14.77 -10.49 16.08
CA ASP A 26 14.77 -9.11 15.58
C ASP A 26 13.35 -8.52 15.55
N LEU A 27 12.34 -9.30 15.16
CA LEU A 27 10.93 -8.90 15.24
C LEU A 27 10.48 -8.64 16.69
N ALA A 28 10.98 -9.43 17.65
CA ALA A 28 10.68 -9.25 19.08
C ALA A 28 11.45 -8.11 19.75
N SER A 29 12.58 -7.67 19.17
CA SER A 29 13.50 -6.69 19.78
C SER A 29 12.91 -5.28 19.94
N ARG A 30 11.78 -4.99 19.27
CA ARG A 30 11.17 -3.64 19.15
C ARG A 30 12.12 -2.58 18.59
N ASN A 31 13.28 -2.94 18.06
CA ASN A 31 14.16 -2.03 17.36
C ASN A 31 13.65 -1.88 15.90
N PRO A 32 13.16 -0.69 15.50
CA PRO A 32 12.52 -0.50 14.19
C PRO A 32 13.44 -0.86 13.02
N THR A 33 14.74 -0.60 13.14
CA THR A 33 15.73 -0.91 12.09
C THR A 33 15.89 -2.41 11.93
N PHE A 34 16.01 -3.16 13.04
CA PHE A 34 16.15 -4.62 12.99
C PHE A 34 14.86 -5.28 12.50
N MET A 35 13.70 -4.80 12.97
CA MET A 35 12.40 -5.25 12.47
C MET A 35 12.27 -5.03 10.96
N CYS A 36 12.62 -3.85 10.44
CA CYS A 36 12.58 -3.60 9.00
C CYS A 36 13.52 -4.53 8.21
N LEU A 37 14.74 -4.78 8.70
CA LEU A 37 15.68 -5.71 8.07
C LEU A 37 15.14 -7.14 8.04
N ALA A 38 14.55 -7.60 9.14
CA ALA A 38 13.90 -8.89 9.24
C ALA A 38 12.72 -9.00 8.25
N LEU A 39 11.82 -8.01 8.23
CA LEU A 39 10.68 -7.94 7.30
C LEU A 39 11.12 -7.94 5.83
N HIS A 40 12.17 -7.19 5.50
CA HIS A 40 12.73 -7.17 4.14
C HIS A 40 13.36 -8.51 3.77
N CYS A 41 14.03 -9.19 4.71
CA CYS A 41 14.57 -10.52 4.46
C CYS A 41 13.44 -11.52 4.16
N ILE A 42 12.37 -11.52 4.97
CA ILE A 42 11.19 -12.37 4.73
C ILE A 42 10.59 -12.06 3.35
N ALA A 43 10.43 -10.78 2.98
CA ALA A 43 9.84 -10.40 1.70
C ALA A 43 10.73 -10.79 0.50
N ASN A 44 12.04 -10.61 0.60
CA ASN A 44 12.96 -10.92 -0.49
C ASN A 44 13.12 -12.43 -0.71
N VAL A 45 13.22 -13.22 0.37
CA VAL A 45 13.34 -14.67 0.29
C VAL A 45 11.99 -15.32 -0.03
N GLY A 46 10.97 -15.01 0.78
CA GLY A 46 9.59 -15.45 0.55
C GLY A 46 9.41 -16.96 0.45
N SER A 47 10.17 -17.76 1.22
CA SER A 47 10.02 -19.22 1.22
C SER A 47 8.73 -19.65 1.93
N ARG A 48 8.26 -20.87 1.64
CA ARG A 48 7.06 -21.41 2.29
C ARG A 48 7.28 -21.62 3.79
N GLU A 49 8.47 -22.04 4.19
CA GLU A 49 8.85 -22.22 5.61
C GLU A 49 8.82 -20.87 6.38
N MET A 50 9.24 -19.77 5.74
CA MET A 50 9.11 -18.44 6.32
C MET A 50 7.64 -18.00 6.41
N ALA A 51 6.83 -18.31 5.39
CA ALA A 51 5.40 -18.03 5.44
C ALA A 51 4.74 -18.79 6.60
N GLU A 52 5.03 -20.08 6.76
CA GLU A 52 4.52 -20.91 7.87
C GLU A 52 4.95 -20.36 9.24
N ALA A 53 6.18 -19.86 9.34
CA ALA A 53 6.70 -19.30 10.58
C ALA A 53 6.09 -17.93 10.95
N PHE A 54 5.88 -17.04 9.97
CA PHE A 54 5.62 -15.62 10.22
C PHE A 54 4.26 -15.09 9.76
N ALA A 55 3.48 -15.83 8.96
CA ALA A 55 2.22 -15.34 8.38
C ALA A 55 1.19 -14.85 9.41
N SER A 56 1.22 -15.38 10.64
CA SER A 56 0.35 -14.93 11.73
C SER A 56 0.89 -13.75 12.54
N GLU A 57 2.20 -13.52 12.52
CA GLU A 57 2.88 -12.48 13.30
C GLU A 57 2.92 -11.14 12.54
N ILE A 58 3.19 -11.17 11.23
CA ILE A 58 3.31 -9.94 10.41
C ILE A 58 2.03 -9.07 10.46
N PRO A 59 0.81 -9.61 10.34
CA PRO A 59 -0.41 -8.81 10.48
C PRO A 59 -0.54 -8.15 11.86
N ARG A 60 -0.08 -8.81 12.93
CA ARG A 60 -0.11 -8.26 14.29
C ARG A 60 0.83 -7.07 14.43
N ILE A 61 2.03 -7.16 13.86
CA ILE A 61 3.00 -6.05 13.81
C ILE A 61 2.41 -4.89 13.00
N LEU A 62 1.79 -5.18 11.85
CA LEU A 62 1.21 -4.16 10.98
C LEU A 62 0.12 -3.31 11.67
N VAL A 63 -0.71 -3.93 12.49
CA VAL A 63 -1.85 -3.27 13.15
C VAL A 63 -1.57 -2.86 14.61
N ALA A 64 -0.34 -3.03 15.08
CA ALA A 64 0.06 -2.61 16.41
C ALA A 64 0.20 -1.08 16.48
N GLY A 65 -0.42 -0.47 17.50
CA GLY A 65 -0.52 0.99 17.61
C GLY A 65 0.79 1.68 17.98
N ASP A 66 1.70 0.97 18.64
CA ASP A 66 3.04 1.45 19.04
C ASP A 66 4.11 1.21 17.97
N THR A 67 3.75 0.60 16.84
CA THR A 67 4.70 0.30 15.76
C THR A 67 4.95 1.53 14.91
N MET A 68 6.24 1.81 14.65
CA MET A 68 6.66 2.94 13.81
C MET A 68 6.17 2.81 12.36
N ASP A 69 5.94 3.95 11.72
CA ASP A 69 5.40 4.03 10.36
C ASP A 69 6.30 3.35 9.30
N SER A 70 7.61 3.36 9.49
CA SER A 70 8.54 2.62 8.62
C SER A 70 8.34 1.11 8.71
N VAL A 71 8.12 0.59 9.93
CA VAL A 71 7.86 -0.83 10.16
C VAL A 71 6.50 -1.22 9.59
N LYS A 72 5.46 -0.40 9.76
CA LYS A 72 4.13 -0.65 9.15
C LYS A 72 4.22 -0.74 7.62
N GLN A 73 4.98 0.14 6.98
CA GLN A 73 5.21 0.10 5.53
C GLN A 73 5.85 -1.22 5.09
N SER A 74 6.95 -1.62 5.74
CA SER A 74 7.63 -2.87 5.45
C SER A 74 6.76 -4.09 5.76
N ALA A 75 5.98 -4.07 6.86
CA ALA A 75 5.11 -5.16 7.26
C ALA A 75 3.96 -5.37 6.27
N ALA A 76 3.33 -4.30 5.78
CA ALA A 76 2.27 -4.40 4.77
C ALA A 76 2.76 -5.03 3.47
N LEU A 77 3.94 -4.62 2.98
CA LEU A 77 4.52 -5.20 1.75
C LEU A 77 5.08 -6.61 1.97
N CYS A 78 5.60 -6.89 3.16
CA CYS A 78 6.00 -8.25 3.56
C CYS A 78 4.80 -9.19 3.57
N LEU A 79 3.68 -8.78 4.19
CA LEU A 79 2.44 -9.56 4.20
C LEU A 79 1.88 -9.75 2.79
N LEU A 80 1.91 -8.71 1.95
CA LEU A 80 1.52 -8.80 0.54
C LEU A 80 2.35 -9.87 -0.20
N ARG A 81 3.65 -9.91 0.05
CA ARG A 81 4.54 -10.91 -0.55
C ARG A 81 4.23 -12.31 -0.05
N LEU A 82 4.05 -12.49 1.26
CA LEU A 82 3.65 -13.78 1.83
C LEU A 82 2.32 -14.27 1.26
N TYR A 83 1.33 -13.38 1.14
CA TYR A 83 0.03 -13.71 0.54
C TYR A 83 0.17 -14.14 -0.93
N LYS A 84 1.05 -13.49 -1.71
CA LYS A 84 1.29 -13.89 -3.11
C LYS A 84 2.00 -15.24 -3.23
N THR A 85 2.88 -15.59 -2.29
CA THR A 85 3.63 -16.86 -2.32
C THR A 85 2.82 -18.03 -1.74
N SER A 86 2.12 -17.82 -0.63
CA SER A 86 1.35 -18.87 0.06
C SER A 86 0.04 -18.29 0.59
N PRO A 87 -0.95 -18.05 -0.30
CA PRO A 87 -2.24 -17.47 0.07
C PRO A 87 -2.98 -18.28 1.15
N ASP A 88 -2.77 -19.60 1.17
CA ASP A 88 -3.39 -20.55 2.11
C ASP A 88 -2.97 -20.33 3.56
N LEU A 89 -1.83 -19.68 3.80
CA LEU A 89 -1.29 -19.45 5.14
C LEU A 89 -1.70 -18.09 5.72
N VAL A 90 -2.16 -17.16 4.89
CA VAL A 90 -2.56 -15.82 5.33
C VAL A 90 -4.06 -15.80 5.56
N LEU A 91 -4.46 -16.09 6.80
CA LEU A 91 -5.86 -16.13 7.20
C LEU A 91 -6.40 -14.72 7.47
N MET A 92 -7.55 -14.42 6.86
CA MET A 92 -8.31 -13.20 7.17
C MET A 92 -8.85 -13.26 8.60
N GLY A 93 -8.96 -12.11 9.26
CA GLY A 93 -9.40 -12.05 10.66
C GLY A 93 -9.51 -10.63 11.21
N GLU A 94 -9.36 -10.48 12.52
CA GLU A 94 -9.54 -9.19 13.23
C GLU A 94 -8.58 -8.07 12.81
N TRP A 95 -7.53 -8.39 12.06
CA TRP A 95 -6.59 -7.41 11.54
C TRP A 95 -7.11 -6.73 10.26
N THR A 96 -8.06 -7.33 9.54
CA THR A 96 -8.57 -6.83 8.24
C THR A 96 -9.16 -5.42 8.37
N SER A 97 -10.05 -5.19 9.34
CA SER A 97 -10.66 -3.87 9.58
C SER A 97 -9.63 -2.81 9.99
N ARG A 98 -8.62 -3.21 10.77
CA ARG A 98 -7.52 -2.35 11.18
C ARG A 98 -6.61 -1.99 10.01
N VAL A 99 -6.37 -2.91 9.08
CA VAL A 99 -5.63 -2.63 7.84
C VAL A 99 -6.40 -1.64 6.95
N VAL A 100 -7.73 -1.76 6.85
CA VAL A 100 -8.54 -0.74 6.15
C VAL A 100 -8.40 0.62 6.83
N HIS A 101 -8.38 0.67 8.17
CA HIS A 101 -8.20 1.92 8.91
C HIS A 101 -6.85 2.59 8.64
N LEU A 102 -5.82 1.86 8.21
CA LEU A 102 -4.53 2.46 7.81
C LEU A 102 -4.65 3.43 6.63
N LEU A 103 -5.74 3.41 5.85
CA LEU A 103 -6.01 4.45 4.85
C LEU A 103 -6.23 5.82 5.49
N ASN A 104 -6.54 5.87 6.79
CA ASN A 104 -6.66 7.10 7.56
C ASN A 104 -5.37 7.54 8.25
N ASP A 105 -4.25 6.83 8.06
CA ASP A 105 -2.97 7.23 8.63
C ASP A 105 -2.53 8.62 8.13
N GLN A 106 -1.74 9.34 8.93
CA GLN A 106 -1.15 10.62 8.55
C GLN A 106 0.03 10.41 7.59
N HIS A 107 0.81 9.34 7.80
CA HIS A 107 1.98 9.03 7.03
C HIS A 107 1.59 8.40 5.68
N MET A 108 1.71 9.14 4.58
CA MET A 108 1.27 8.70 3.25
C MET A 108 2.01 7.46 2.74
N GLY A 109 3.24 7.19 3.22
CA GLY A 109 3.93 5.93 2.98
C GLY A 109 3.16 4.72 3.53
N VAL A 110 2.58 4.82 4.73
CA VAL A 110 1.77 3.75 5.35
C VAL A 110 0.53 3.50 4.49
N VAL A 111 -0.16 4.58 4.08
CA VAL A 111 -1.32 4.53 3.19
C VAL A 111 -0.95 3.85 1.85
N THR A 112 0.20 4.21 1.26
CA THR A 112 0.69 3.64 -0.01
C THR A 112 0.94 2.14 0.10
N ALA A 113 1.53 1.68 1.20
CA ALA A 113 1.78 0.27 1.45
C ALA A 113 0.48 -0.50 1.72
N ALA A 114 -0.39 0.05 2.57
CA ALA A 114 -1.69 -0.53 2.92
C ALA A 114 -2.60 -0.69 1.68
N ILE A 115 -2.69 0.31 0.80
CA ILE A 115 -3.46 0.21 -0.44
C ILE A 115 -2.92 -0.93 -1.31
N SER A 116 -1.61 -1.09 -1.42
CA SER A 116 -1.01 -2.17 -2.23
C SER A 116 -1.42 -3.55 -1.71
N LEU A 117 -1.48 -3.71 -0.38
CA LEU A 117 -1.96 -4.91 0.26
C LEU A 117 -3.46 -5.11 0.00
N ILE A 118 -4.27 -4.09 0.29
CA ILE A 118 -5.73 -4.14 0.14
C ILE A 118 -6.14 -4.44 -1.30
N THR A 119 -5.55 -3.78 -2.30
CA THR A 119 -5.82 -4.04 -3.72
C THR A 119 -5.58 -5.51 -4.08
N CYS A 120 -4.62 -6.18 -3.45
CA CYS A 120 -4.35 -7.59 -3.71
C CYS A 120 -5.33 -8.52 -2.98
N LEU A 121 -5.72 -8.18 -1.76
CA LEU A 121 -6.63 -8.99 -0.95
C LEU A 121 -8.08 -8.85 -1.42
N SER A 122 -8.50 -7.64 -1.82
CA SER A 122 -9.86 -7.34 -2.26
C SER A 122 -10.26 -8.09 -3.53
N GLN A 123 -9.31 -8.54 -4.34
CA GLN A 123 -9.60 -9.35 -5.53
C GLN A 123 -10.26 -10.69 -5.20
N LYS A 124 -9.97 -11.28 -4.03
CA LYS A 124 -10.61 -12.53 -3.57
C LYS A 124 -11.67 -12.28 -2.49
N ASN A 125 -11.54 -11.19 -1.73
CA ASN A 125 -12.39 -10.90 -0.57
C ASN A 125 -13.01 -9.48 -0.67
N PRO A 126 -13.74 -9.13 -1.74
CA PRO A 126 -14.20 -7.74 -1.94
C PRO A 126 -15.11 -7.23 -0.81
N GLU A 127 -15.98 -8.08 -0.26
CA GLU A 127 -16.91 -7.68 0.80
C GLU A 127 -16.20 -7.28 2.10
N GLU A 128 -15.12 -7.97 2.48
CA GLU A 128 -14.36 -7.65 3.70
C GLU A 128 -13.68 -6.27 3.62
N PHE A 129 -13.34 -5.84 2.41
CA PHE A 129 -12.65 -4.59 2.14
C PHE A 129 -13.57 -3.50 1.59
N LYS A 130 -14.89 -3.71 1.43
CA LYS A 130 -15.84 -2.75 0.83
C LYS A 130 -15.74 -1.34 1.43
N THR A 131 -15.52 -1.25 2.74
CA THR A 131 -15.33 0.04 3.46
C THR A 131 -14.11 0.85 2.99
N CYS A 132 -13.10 0.23 2.37
CA CYS A 132 -11.94 0.92 1.83
C CYS A 132 -12.30 1.88 0.69
N VAL A 133 -13.39 1.65 -0.04
CA VAL A 133 -13.83 2.50 -1.16
C VAL A 133 -14.12 3.92 -0.68
N SER A 134 -14.96 4.08 0.34
CA SER A 134 -15.30 5.40 0.92
C SER A 134 -14.04 6.13 1.42
N LEU A 135 -13.15 5.42 2.11
CA LEU A 135 -11.90 5.98 2.62
C LEU A 135 -10.95 6.38 1.49
N ALA A 136 -10.84 5.56 0.44
CA ALA A 136 -10.01 5.83 -0.73
C ALA A 136 -10.50 7.07 -1.48
N VAL A 137 -11.82 7.21 -1.70
CA VAL A 137 -12.42 8.40 -2.32
C VAL A 137 -12.16 9.65 -1.46
N SER A 138 -12.38 9.56 -0.15
CA SER A 138 -12.11 10.68 0.76
C SER A 138 -10.64 11.09 0.74
N ARG A 139 -9.71 10.12 0.67
CA ARG A 139 -8.28 10.39 0.60
C ARG A 139 -7.87 11.00 -0.73
N LEU A 140 -8.38 10.47 -1.84
CA LEU A 140 -8.13 11.02 -3.17
C LEU A 140 -8.60 12.47 -3.25
N SER A 141 -9.81 12.76 -2.76
CA SER A 141 -10.37 14.12 -2.67
C SER A 141 -9.42 15.09 -1.96
N ARG A 142 -8.92 14.71 -0.78
CA ARG A 142 -7.95 15.54 -0.03
C ARG A 142 -6.66 15.78 -0.80
N ILE A 143 -6.16 14.78 -1.54
CA ILE A 143 -4.93 14.91 -2.33
C ILE A 143 -5.15 15.83 -3.53
N VAL A 144 -6.23 15.63 -4.30
CA VAL A 144 -6.48 16.43 -5.50
C VAL A 144 -6.87 17.86 -5.17
N SER A 145 -7.46 18.13 -4.01
CA SER A 145 -7.78 19.48 -3.55
C SER A 145 -6.64 20.18 -2.80
N SER A 146 -5.57 19.46 -2.44
CA SER A 146 -4.46 20.03 -1.66
C SER A 146 -3.71 21.15 -2.40
N ALA A 147 -3.25 22.14 -1.63
CA ALA A 147 -2.31 23.13 -2.12
C ALA A 147 -0.89 22.52 -2.12
N SER A 148 0.01 23.11 -2.92
CA SER A 148 1.41 22.63 -3.02
C SER A 148 2.18 22.71 -1.70
N THR A 149 1.69 23.45 -0.71
CA THR A 149 2.30 23.61 0.62
C THR A 149 1.97 22.48 1.58
N ASP A 150 0.90 21.71 1.34
CA ASP A 150 0.33 20.81 2.34
C ASP A 150 1.05 19.45 2.38
N LEU A 151 1.71 19.06 1.29
CA LEU A 151 2.27 17.73 1.07
C LEU A 151 3.74 17.80 0.65
N GLN A 152 4.56 18.61 1.33
CA GLN A 152 5.93 18.94 0.88
C GLN A 152 6.78 17.71 0.55
N ASP A 153 6.86 16.72 1.46
CA ASP A 153 7.67 15.51 1.27
C ASP A 153 7.10 14.53 0.22
N TYR A 154 5.81 14.66 -0.10
CA TYR A 154 5.09 13.79 -1.02
C TYR A 154 4.70 14.47 -2.34
N THR A 155 5.15 15.71 -2.56
CA THR A 155 4.92 16.45 -3.80
C THR A 155 6.07 16.20 -4.77
N TYR A 156 5.75 15.67 -5.95
CA TYR A 156 6.72 15.37 -6.98
C TYR A 156 6.56 16.34 -8.14
N TYR A 157 7.53 17.24 -8.35
CA TYR A 157 7.50 18.25 -9.42
C TYR A 157 6.16 19.01 -9.50
N PHE A 158 5.70 19.57 -8.37
CA PHE A 158 4.42 20.29 -8.25
C PHE A 158 3.15 19.43 -8.47
N VAL A 159 3.28 18.11 -8.51
CA VAL A 159 2.16 17.16 -8.55
C VAL A 159 2.03 16.50 -7.17
N PRO A 160 0.90 16.67 -6.46
CA PRO A 160 0.72 16.11 -5.12
C PRO A 160 0.55 14.59 -5.19
N ALA A 161 1.45 13.85 -4.53
CA ALA A 161 1.40 12.41 -4.33
C ALA A 161 0.93 11.58 -5.55
N PRO A 162 1.63 11.65 -6.70
CA PRO A 162 1.16 11.03 -7.94
C PRO A 162 1.01 9.51 -7.83
N TRP A 163 1.98 8.81 -7.23
CA TRP A 163 1.91 7.36 -7.09
C TRP A 163 0.78 6.91 -6.16
N LEU A 164 0.51 7.65 -5.09
CA LEU A 164 -0.60 7.33 -4.20
C LEU A 164 -1.93 7.56 -4.91
N SER A 165 -2.05 8.64 -5.69
CA SER A 165 -3.25 8.92 -6.50
C SER A 165 -3.51 7.79 -7.50
N CYS A 166 -2.49 7.34 -8.25
CA CYS A 166 -2.63 6.20 -9.15
C CYS A 166 -3.03 4.92 -8.41
N LYS A 167 -2.43 4.64 -7.24
CA LYS A 167 -2.80 3.45 -6.45
C LYS A 167 -4.23 3.51 -5.91
N LEU A 168 -4.70 4.68 -5.48
CA LEU A 168 -6.08 4.89 -5.06
C LEU A 168 -7.06 4.64 -6.22
N LEU A 169 -6.79 5.24 -7.39
CA LEU A 169 -7.61 5.04 -8.59
C LEU A 169 -7.62 3.56 -9.02
N ARG A 170 -6.46 2.89 -8.98
CA ARG A 170 -6.35 1.46 -9.28
C ARG A 170 -7.09 0.56 -8.28
N LEU A 171 -7.10 0.93 -7.00
CA LEU A 171 -7.91 0.25 -5.98
C LEU A 171 -9.41 0.41 -6.30
N LEU A 172 -9.86 1.59 -6.69
CA LEU A 172 -11.27 1.84 -7.04
C LEU A 172 -11.71 1.03 -8.27
N GLN A 173 -10.81 0.75 -9.22
CA GLN A 173 -11.07 -0.15 -10.36
C GLN A 173 -11.27 -1.62 -9.94
N CYS A 174 -11.00 -1.99 -8.68
CA CYS A 174 -11.29 -3.34 -8.18
C CYS A 174 -12.73 -3.48 -7.66
N TYR A 175 -13.52 -2.40 -7.68
CA TYR A 175 -14.87 -2.35 -7.14
C TYR A 175 -15.84 -1.74 -8.15
N PRO A 176 -17.14 -2.11 -8.08
CA PRO A 176 -18.16 -1.38 -8.82
C PRO A 176 -18.26 0.09 -8.34
N PRO A 177 -18.91 0.96 -9.12
CA PRO A 177 -19.21 2.32 -8.71
C PRO A 177 -19.87 2.39 -7.31
N PRO A 178 -19.52 3.36 -6.45
CA PRO A 178 -20.12 3.49 -5.13
C PRO A 178 -21.65 3.62 -5.19
N GLU A 179 -22.36 2.82 -4.39
CA GLU A 179 -23.83 2.87 -4.26
C GLU A 179 -24.30 4.12 -3.51
N ASP A 180 -23.51 4.56 -2.52
CA ASP A 180 -23.77 5.77 -1.75
C ASP A 180 -23.61 7.02 -2.64
N GLY A 181 -24.70 7.78 -2.77
CA GLY A 181 -24.74 8.97 -3.63
C GLY A 181 -23.75 10.07 -3.22
N ALA A 182 -23.45 10.23 -1.94
CA ALA A 182 -22.48 11.21 -1.48
C ALA A 182 -21.03 10.77 -1.79
N VAL A 183 -20.72 9.49 -1.63
CA VAL A 183 -19.41 8.94 -2.01
C VAL A 183 -19.23 9.00 -3.53
N LYS A 184 -20.27 8.64 -4.29
CA LYS A 184 -20.26 8.73 -5.76
C LYS A 184 -20.09 10.16 -6.24
N GLY A 185 -20.84 11.12 -5.68
CA GLY A 185 -20.72 12.55 -6.02
C GLY A 185 -19.31 13.07 -5.78
N ARG A 186 -18.72 12.76 -4.61
CA ARG A 186 -17.34 13.14 -4.30
C ARG A 186 -16.33 12.53 -5.27
N LEU A 187 -16.51 11.27 -5.68
CA LEU A 187 -15.63 10.65 -6.67
C LEU A 187 -15.73 11.35 -8.03
N VAL A 188 -16.92 11.71 -8.48
CA VAL A 188 -17.14 12.47 -9.72
C VAL A 188 -16.43 13.83 -9.65
N GLU A 189 -16.62 14.59 -8.56
CA GLU A 189 -15.92 15.88 -8.36
C GLU A 189 -14.39 15.72 -8.38
N CYS A 190 -13.86 14.63 -7.81
CA CYS A 190 -12.42 14.34 -7.86
C CYS A 190 -11.94 14.10 -9.29
N LEU A 191 -12.68 13.32 -10.08
CA LEU A 191 -12.35 13.01 -11.47
C LEU A 191 -12.43 14.26 -12.35
N GLU A 192 -13.47 15.08 -12.19
CA GLU A 192 -13.59 16.38 -12.85
C GLU A 192 -12.40 17.30 -12.51
N THR A 193 -12.00 17.35 -11.24
CA THR A 193 -10.83 18.11 -10.80
C THR A 193 -9.53 17.62 -11.47
N ILE A 194 -9.36 16.30 -11.60
CA ILE A 194 -8.19 15.71 -12.30
C ILE A 194 -8.20 16.11 -13.79
N LEU A 195 -9.35 16.02 -14.46
CA LEU A 195 -9.52 16.39 -15.86
C LEU A 195 -9.25 17.90 -16.08
N ASN A 196 -9.76 18.75 -15.21
CA ASN A 196 -9.52 20.20 -15.27
C ASN A 196 -8.02 20.53 -15.10
N LYS A 197 -7.34 19.92 -14.12
CA LYS A 197 -5.88 20.06 -13.92
C LYS A 197 -5.05 19.56 -15.10
N ALA A 198 -5.56 18.58 -15.86
CA ALA A 198 -4.90 18.13 -17.07
C ALA A 198 -4.90 19.20 -18.17
N GLN A 199 -5.99 19.97 -18.28
CA GLN A 199 -6.14 21.07 -19.25
C GLN A 199 -5.35 22.33 -18.86
N GLU A 200 -5.07 22.52 -17.56
CA GLU A 200 -4.25 23.65 -17.09
C GLU A 200 -2.83 23.65 -17.72
N PRO A 201 -2.28 24.85 -18.02
CA PRO A 201 -0.92 24.96 -18.50
C PRO A 201 0.07 24.38 -17.48
N PRO A 202 1.13 23.69 -17.93
CA PRO A 202 2.05 23.01 -17.03
C PRO A 202 2.82 24.02 -16.16
N LYS A 203 2.89 23.74 -14.86
CA LYS A 203 3.64 24.57 -13.89
C LYS A 203 5.16 24.44 -14.07
N SER A 204 5.61 23.41 -14.78
CA SER A 204 7.03 23.16 -15.09
C SER A 204 7.20 22.60 -16.49
N LYS A 205 8.25 23.03 -17.19
CA LYS A 205 8.65 22.48 -18.50
C LYS A 205 9.36 21.13 -18.42
N LYS A 206 9.62 20.63 -17.20
CA LYS A 206 10.32 19.35 -17.00
C LYS A 206 9.43 18.17 -17.37
N VAL A 207 9.98 17.21 -18.11
CA VAL A 207 9.23 16.01 -18.55
C VAL A 207 8.67 15.22 -17.37
N GLN A 208 9.36 15.22 -16.22
CA GLN A 208 8.93 14.55 -14.99
C GLN A 208 7.59 15.10 -14.46
N HIS A 209 7.37 16.41 -14.55
CA HIS A 209 6.10 17.04 -14.19
C HIS A 209 4.97 16.54 -15.09
N SER A 210 5.20 16.57 -16.41
CA SER A 210 4.23 16.12 -17.41
C SER A 210 3.88 14.64 -17.21
N ASN A 211 4.89 13.77 -17.04
CA ASN A 211 4.69 12.35 -16.83
C ASN A 211 3.90 12.05 -15.56
N ALA A 212 4.22 12.71 -14.44
CA ALA A 212 3.50 12.51 -13.19
C ALA A 212 2.04 12.99 -13.27
N LYS A 213 1.79 14.14 -13.92
CA LYS A 213 0.44 14.66 -14.16
C LYS A 213 -0.37 13.71 -15.05
N ASN A 214 0.23 13.25 -16.15
CA ASN A 214 -0.42 12.38 -17.12
C ASN A 214 -0.68 10.97 -16.57
N ALA A 215 0.18 10.45 -15.69
CA ALA A 215 -0.06 9.16 -15.04
C ALA A 215 -1.37 9.16 -14.22
N ILE A 216 -1.64 10.23 -13.47
CA ILE A 216 -2.90 10.37 -12.71
C ILE A 216 -4.08 10.48 -13.68
N LEU A 217 -3.93 11.28 -14.74
CA LEU A 217 -4.96 11.45 -15.76
C LEU A 217 -5.34 10.12 -16.42
N PHE A 218 -4.35 9.34 -16.88
CA PHE A 218 -4.62 8.06 -17.55
C PHE A 218 -5.26 7.04 -16.62
N GLU A 219 -4.85 6.99 -15.35
CA GLU A 219 -5.48 6.11 -14.37
C GLU A 219 -6.92 6.53 -14.05
N ALA A 220 -7.21 7.84 -14.06
CA ALA A 220 -8.56 8.37 -13.89
C ALA A 220 -9.45 8.04 -15.10
N ILE A 221 -8.94 8.19 -16.32
CA ILE A 221 -9.63 7.79 -17.55
C ILE A 221 -9.90 6.28 -17.54
N ALA A 222 -8.92 5.47 -17.13
CA ALA A 222 -9.11 4.03 -17.01
C ALA A 222 -10.21 3.64 -16.02
N LEU A 223 -10.32 4.37 -14.89
CA LEU A 223 -11.42 4.20 -13.95
C LEU A 223 -12.78 4.58 -14.54
N ILE A 224 -12.85 5.70 -15.29
CA ILE A 224 -14.08 6.14 -15.97
C ILE A 224 -14.53 5.07 -16.98
N ILE A 225 -13.62 4.61 -17.85
CA ILE A 225 -13.90 3.56 -18.84
C ILE A 225 -14.34 2.25 -18.17
N HIS A 226 -13.80 1.94 -16.99
CA HIS A 226 -14.21 0.74 -16.25
C HIS A 226 -15.63 0.84 -15.67
N TYR A 227 -16.14 2.06 -15.46
CA TYR A 227 -17.46 2.32 -14.86
C TYR A 227 -18.56 2.58 -15.90
N ASP A 228 -18.19 2.89 -17.14
CA ASP A 228 -19.08 2.98 -18.30
C ASP A 228 -19.50 1.59 -18.79
#